data_AF-A0A3R7BGF6-F1
#
_entry.id   AF-A0A3R7BGF6-F1
#
_cell.length_a   1.000
_cell.length_b   1.000
_cell.length_c   1.000
_cell.angle_alpha   90.00
_cell.angle_beta   90.00
_cell.angle_gamma   90.00
#
_symmetry.space_group_name_H-M   'P 1'
#
loop_
_entity.id
_entity.type
_entity.pdbx_description
1 polymer ?
#
loop_
_entity_poly.entity_id
_entity_poly.type
_entity_poly.pdbx_seq_one_letter_code
_entity_poly.pdbx_strand_id
1 'polypeptide(L)'
;MLDDLIRVRERLKKDPQWREHDFTLVELAQWRRAEIMGVYDLSRLFTPHKEFYLVAREHGTNLLEDLIFHREKKKIYLSHPITGEDEQFFRNVQRFAKSLKPYYTVFDPYMIKDWDVVETWRRIKNRSQMKGEEVPKKIGVTIEYADGVKRYELESWDIETAIKNIRAQIIDTDYKIIESCHYIVVYHPREEISAGVMSEMIQAKAMAKFVYVFYPYEPSPFFEWYSTKIFSRENELVSFLKEIAGKELSS
;
A
#
# COMPACT_ATOMS: atom_id res chain seq x y z
N MET A 1 -4.52 13.05 -1.98
CA MET A 1 -3.30 12.47 -1.37
C MET A 1 -3.65 11.92 0.00
N LEU A 2 -3.00 10.85 0.40
CA LEU A 2 -3.19 10.13 1.66
C LEU A 2 -1.94 10.30 2.53
N ASP A 3 -2.11 10.55 3.83
CA ASP A 3 -1.03 10.63 4.80
C ASP A 3 -1.35 9.74 6.00
N ASP A 4 -0.33 9.35 6.76
CA ASP A 4 -0.46 8.42 7.87
C ASP A 4 -1.09 9.10 9.08
N LEU A 5 -1.89 8.36 9.84
CA LEU A 5 -2.69 8.93 10.92
C LEU A 5 -1.83 9.62 11.99
N ILE A 6 -0.69 9.01 12.34
CA ILE A 6 0.23 9.58 13.33
C ILE A 6 0.84 10.88 12.81
N ARG A 7 1.27 10.94 11.54
CA ARG A 7 1.84 12.17 10.95
C ARG A 7 0.82 13.29 10.88
N VAL A 8 -0.43 12.97 10.53
CA VAL A 8 -1.53 13.95 10.54
C VAL A 8 -1.72 14.49 11.96
N ARG A 9 -1.81 13.61 12.96
CA ARG A 9 -1.95 14.03 14.36
C ARG A 9 -0.82 14.96 14.82
N GLU A 10 0.43 14.59 14.54
CA GLU A 10 1.59 15.37 14.95
C GLU A 10 1.68 16.74 14.25
N ARG A 11 1.06 16.89 13.08
CA ARG A 11 0.90 18.20 12.44
C ARG A 11 -0.23 19.01 13.06
N LEU A 12 -1.39 18.39 13.31
CA LEU A 12 -2.53 19.08 13.92
C LEU A 12 -2.19 19.64 15.31
N LYS A 13 -1.39 18.91 16.11
CA LYS A 13 -0.86 19.40 17.39
C LYS A 13 -0.02 20.69 17.28
N LYS A 14 0.55 20.97 16.11
CA LYS A 14 1.37 22.17 15.84
C LYS A 14 0.58 23.27 15.12
N ASP A 15 -0.62 22.96 14.64
CA ASP A 15 -1.44 23.88 13.88
C ASP A 15 -2.15 24.86 14.83
N PRO A 16 -2.04 26.19 14.65
CA PRO A 16 -2.66 27.17 15.53
C PRO A 16 -4.18 27.02 15.70
N GLN A 17 -4.88 26.49 14.69
CA GLN A 17 -6.33 26.30 14.73
C GLN A 17 -6.73 25.02 15.48
N TRP A 18 -5.86 23.99 15.46
CA TRP A 18 -6.21 22.64 15.90
C TRP A 18 -5.45 22.17 17.15
N ARG A 19 -4.40 22.89 17.58
CA ARG A 19 -3.51 22.50 18.68
C ARG A 19 -4.19 22.30 20.03
N GLU A 20 -5.37 22.91 20.24
CA GLU A 20 -6.13 22.80 21.50
C GLU A 20 -6.96 21.50 21.56
N HIS A 21 -7.09 20.76 20.45
CA HIS A 21 -7.81 19.48 20.38
C HIS A 21 -6.83 18.30 20.34
N ASP A 22 -6.99 17.36 21.26
CA ASP A 22 -6.19 16.13 21.29
C ASP A 22 -6.86 15.04 20.44
N PHE A 23 -6.53 15.02 19.16
CA PHE A 23 -7.10 14.06 18.20
C PHE A 23 -6.67 12.62 18.52
N THR A 24 -7.65 11.75 18.72
CA THR A 24 -7.43 10.30 18.80
C THR A 24 -7.17 9.71 17.42
N LEU A 25 -6.51 8.55 17.36
CA LEU A 25 -6.32 7.83 16.09
C LEU A 25 -7.66 7.37 15.50
N VAL A 26 -8.66 7.09 16.33
CA VAL A 26 -9.99 6.68 15.87
C VAL A 26 -10.73 7.82 15.17
N GLU A 27 -10.68 9.04 15.72
CA GLU A 27 -11.29 10.23 15.09
C GLU A 27 -10.62 10.53 13.74
N LEU A 28 -9.28 10.53 13.70
CA LEU A 28 -8.55 10.78 12.46
C LEU A 28 -8.81 9.69 11.41
N ALA A 29 -8.90 8.43 11.82
CA ALA A 29 -9.28 7.34 10.93
C ALA A 29 -10.69 7.55 10.38
N GLN A 30 -11.66 7.93 11.21
CA GLN A 30 -13.04 8.18 10.78
C GLN A 30 -13.11 9.36 9.80
N TRP A 31 -12.45 10.46 10.11
CA TRP A 31 -12.41 11.62 9.23
C TRP A 31 -11.78 11.27 7.88
N ARG A 32 -10.62 10.62 7.89
CA ARG A 32 -9.96 10.16 6.66
C ARG A 32 -10.86 9.29 5.80
N ARG A 33 -11.60 8.36 6.41
CA ARG A 33 -12.56 7.52 5.69
C ARG A 33 -13.67 8.35 5.05
N ALA A 34 -14.24 9.31 5.78
CA ALA A 34 -15.28 10.19 5.26
C ALA A 34 -14.79 10.99 4.05
N GLU A 35 -13.58 11.55 4.10
CA GLU A 35 -12.96 12.29 2.99
C GLU A 35 -12.72 11.40 1.76
N ILE A 36 -12.13 10.21 1.97
CA ILE A 36 -11.87 9.25 0.88
C ILE A 36 -13.19 8.84 0.22
N MET A 37 -14.19 8.47 1.01
CA MET A 37 -15.49 8.04 0.49
C MET A 37 -16.21 9.18 -0.22
N GLY A 38 -16.23 10.38 0.35
CA GLY A 38 -16.88 11.53 -0.27
C GLY A 38 -16.30 11.87 -1.64
N VAL A 39 -14.97 11.86 -1.79
CA VAL A 39 -14.31 12.11 -3.08
C VAL A 39 -14.50 10.95 -4.05
N TYR A 40 -14.44 9.71 -3.56
CA TYR A 40 -14.71 8.52 -4.37
C TYR A 40 -16.13 8.52 -4.93
N ASP A 41 -17.14 8.75 -4.08
CA ASP A 41 -18.54 8.79 -4.49
C ASP A 41 -18.78 9.94 -5.46
N LEU A 42 -18.19 11.12 -5.19
CA LEU A 42 -18.24 12.26 -6.12
C LEU A 42 -17.67 11.91 -7.49
N SER A 43 -16.56 11.16 -7.57
CA SER A 43 -15.97 10.76 -8.85
C SER A 43 -16.92 9.86 -9.66
N ARG A 44 -17.75 9.06 -8.97
CA ARG A 44 -18.76 8.18 -9.55
C ARG A 44 -20.04 8.88 -9.96
N LEU A 45 -20.32 10.08 -9.45
CA LEU A 45 -21.49 10.85 -9.86
C LEU A 45 -21.39 11.42 -11.29
N PHE A 46 -20.17 11.52 -11.84
CA PHE A 46 -19.96 11.99 -13.21
C PHE A 46 -20.20 10.90 -14.25
N THR A 47 -20.62 11.31 -15.45
CA THR A 47 -20.74 10.45 -16.65
C THR A 47 -19.91 11.05 -17.80
N PRO A 48 -18.83 10.37 -18.26
CA PRO A 48 -18.25 9.17 -17.66
C PRO A 48 -17.66 9.47 -16.27
N HIS A 49 -17.51 8.42 -15.45
CA HIS A 49 -16.89 8.52 -14.14
C HIS A 49 -15.50 9.18 -14.23
N LYS A 50 -15.18 10.00 -13.24
CA LYS A 50 -13.84 10.61 -13.16
C LYS A 50 -12.85 9.64 -12.53
N GLU A 51 -11.63 9.67 -13.06
CA GLU A 51 -10.50 8.93 -12.49
C GLU A 51 -10.28 9.35 -11.04
N PHE A 52 -10.10 8.36 -10.17
CA PHE A 52 -9.87 8.55 -8.75
C PHE A 52 -8.60 7.81 -8.36
N TYR A 53 -7.70 8.51 -7.66
CA TYR A 53 -6.41 7.95 -7.24
C TYR A 53 -6.14 8.24 -5.77
N LEU A 54 -5.76 7.20 -5.03
CA LEU A 54 -5.20 7.34 -3.69
C LEU A 54 -3.67 7.32 -3.80
N VAL A 55 -3.07 8.47 -3.54
CA VAL A 55 -1.62 8.67 -3.60
C VAL A 55 -1.11 8.86 -2.18
N ALA A 56 -0.43 7.85 -1.63
CA ALA A 56 0.23 7.97 -0.33
C ALA A 56 1.40 8.96 -0.43
N ARG A 57 1.57 9.82 0.58
CA ARG A 57 2.59 10.87 0.61
C ARG A 57 4.01 10.34 0.35
N GLU A 58 4.32 9.13 0.82
CA GLU A 58 5.65 8.53 0.68
C GLU A 58 5.97 8.03 -0.73
N HIS A 59 5.01 8.00 -1.66
CA HIS A 59 5.32 7.78 -3.09
C HIS A 59 6.17 8.91 -3.67
N GLY A 60 6.20 10.08 -3.02
CA GLY A 60 6.90 11.27 -3.49
C GLY A 60 6.17 11.99 -4.62
N THR A 61 6.79 13.05 -5.12
CA THR A 61 6.21 13.94 -6.15
C THR A 61 6.12 13.27 -7.53
N ASN A 62 7.01 12.33 -7.83
CA ASN A 62 7.09 11.71 -9.15
C ASN A 62 5.83 10.94 -9.52
N LEU A 63 5.17 10.27 -8.56
CA LEU A 63 3.91 9.58 -8.82
C LEU A 63 2.82 10.58 -9.20
N LEU A 64 2.75 11.71 -8.49
CA LEU A 64 1.79 12.77 -8.78
C LEU A 64 2.08 13.43 -10.13
N GLU A 65 3.35 13.65 -10.44
CA GLU A 65 3.80 14.14 -11.76
C GLU A 65 3.33 13.21 -12.88
N ASP A 66 3.54 11.90 -12.73
CA ASP A 66 3.07 10.91 -13.71
C ASP A 66 1.54 10.97 -13.90
N LEU A 67 0.79 11.08 -12.81
CA LEU A 67 -0.68 11.11 -12.86
C LEU A 67 -1.24 12.37 -13.53
N ILE A 68 -0.54 13.51 -13.42
CA ILE A 68 -0.97 14.79 -13.98
C ILE A 68 -0.48 14.95 -15.42
N PHE A 69 0.80 14.66 -15.67
CA PHE A 69 1.50 15.03 -16.90
C PHE A 69 1.81 13.84 -17.84
N HIS A 70 1.87 12.61 -17.32
CA HIS A 70 2.18 11.39 -18.10
C HIS A 70 1.00 10.43 -18.12
N ARG A 71 -0.18 10.94 -18.48
CA ARG A 71 -1.44 10.20 -18.43
C ARG A 71 -1.47 9.00 -19.38
N GLU A 72 -0.64 9.00 -20.42
CA GLU A 72 -0.41 7.90 -21.36
C GLU A 72 0.20 6.66 -20.69
N LYS A 73 0.99 6.83 -19.62
CA LYS A 73 1.56 5.69 -18.89
C LYS A 73 0.45 4.87 -18.27
N LYS A 74 0.53 3.56 -18.43
CA LYS A 74 -0.33 2.64 -17.68
C LYS A 74 0.05 2.68 -16.21
N LYS A 75 -0.96 2.47 -15.38
CA LYS A 75 -0.87 2.46 -13.93
C LYS A 75 -0.72 1.01 -13.49
N ILE A 76 0.28 0.70 -12.67
CA ILE A 76 0.46 -0.64 -12.11
C ILE A 76 0.42 -0.60 -10.60
N TYR A 77 -0.18 -1.62 -9.99
CA TYR A 77 -0.07 -1.88 -8.57
C TYR A 77 1.05 -2.90 -8.35
N LEU A 78 2.08 -2.52 -7.61
CA LEU A 78 3.22 -3.37 -7.28
C LEU A 78 2.90 -4.16 -6.01
N SER A 79 2.41 -5.37 -6.18
CA SER A 79 2.11 -6.30 -5.09
C SER A 79 3.37 -7.03 -4.65
N HIS A 80 3.65 -7.07 -3.35
CA HIS A 80 4.76 -7.85 -2.80
C HIS A 80 4.52 -8.19 -1.32
N PRO A 81 5.16 -9.24 -0.78
CA PRO A 81 5.18 -9.48 0.66
C PRO A 81 5.71 -8.29 1.45
N ILE A 82 5.09 -8.01 2.61
CA ILE A 82 5.54 -7.00 3.58
C ILE A 82 5.87 -7.68 4.92
N THR A 83 5.00 -8.57 5.39
CA THR A 83 5.19 -9.27 6.66
C THR A 83 6.31 -10.29 6.56
N GLY A 84 7.29 -10.17 7.45
CA GLY A 84 8.43 -11.09 7.56
C GLY A 84 9.60 -10.76 6.64
N GLU A 85 9.57 -9.62 5.95
CA GLU A 85 10.63 -9.18 5.06
C GLU A 85 11.63 -8.25 5.75
N ASP A 86 12.85 -8.21 5.22
CA ASP A 86 13.94 -7.37 5.71
C ASP A 86 14.23 -6.18 4.80
N GLU A 87 15.16 -5.31 5.21
CA GLU A 87 15.57 -4.16 4.41
C GLU A 87 16.14 -4.55 3.03
N GLN A 88 16.79 -5.71 2.92
CA GLN A 88 17.37 -6.15 1.65
C GLN A 88 16.27 -6.50 0.65
N PHE A 89 15.19 -7.13 1.12
CA PHE A 89 14.00 -7.38 0.32
C PHE A 89 13.41 -6.06 -0.19
N PHE A 90 13.18 -5.08 0.70
CA PHE A 90 12.60 -3.79 0.29
C PHE A 90 13.51 -3.00 -0.67
N ARG A 91 14.85 -3.09 -0.50
CA ARG A 91 15.80 -2.53 -1.49
C ARG A 91 15.64 -3.17 -2.86
N ASN A 92 15.41 -4.49 -2.93
CA ASN A 92 15.17 -5.18 -4.19
C ASN A 92 13.84 -4.77 -4.83
N VAL A 93 12.76 -4.66 -4.05
CA VAL A 93 11.46 -4.14 -4.51
C VAL A 93 11.61 -2.74 -5.08
N GLN A 94 12.32 -1.84 -4.38
CA GLN A 94 12.56 -0.47 -4.86
C GLN A 94 13.37 -0.45 -6.16
N ARG A 95 14.41 -1.29 -6.28
CA ARG A 95 15.19 -1.44 -7.52
C ARG A 95 14.29 -1.90 -8.67
N PHE A 96 13.46 -2.91 -8.42
CA PHE A 96 12.50 -3.43 -9.39
C PHE A 96 11.50 -2.34 -9.81
N ALA A 97 10.86 -1.66 -8.87
CA ALA A 97 9.94 -0.55 -9.12
C ALA A 97 10.60 0.55 -9.96
N LYS A 98 11.83 0.95 -9.62
CA LYS A 98 12.61 1.95 -10.34
C LYS A 98 12.87 1.55 -11.80
N SER A 99 13.03 0.26 -12.08
CA SER A 99 13.22 -0.24 -13.45
C SER A 99 11.96 -0.09 -14.33
N LEU A 100 10.77 0.00 -13.71
CA LEU A 100 9.47 0.12 -14.37
C LEU A 100 8.98 1.57 -14.50
N LYS A 101 9.41 2.48 -13.61
CA LYS A 101 9.01 3.90 -13.60
C LYS A 101 9.11 4.66 -14.95
N PRO A 102 10.10 4.39 -15.83
CA PRO A 102 10.13 5.05 -17.13
C PRO A 102 8.93 4.72 -18.03
N TYR A 103 8.29 3.55 -17.82
CA TYR A 103 7.25 3.00 -18.69
C TYR A 103 5.87 3.03 -18.02
N TYR A 104 5.82 3.05 -16.69
CA TYR A 104 4.60 2.91 -15.90
C TYR A 104 4.53 3.92 -14.75
N THR A 105 3.31 4.30 -14.40
CA THR A 105 2.98 4.91 -13.12
C THR A 105 2.86 3.79 -12.07
N VAL A 106 3.80 3.71 -11.13
CA VAL A 106 3.92 2.57 -10.19
C VAL A 106 3.38 2.93 -8.81
N PHE A 107 2.27 2.33 -8.42
CA PHE A 107 1.74 2.38 -7.06
C PHE A 107 2.36 1.26 -6.22
N ASP A 108 2.89 1.61 -5.06
CA ASP A 108 3.50 0.68 -4.10
C ASP A 108 2.76 0.81 -2.75
N PRO A 109 2.01 -0.22 -2.31
CA PRO A 109 1.24 -0.16 -1.07
C PRO A 109 2.13 0.01 0.17
N TYR A 110 3.42 -0.35 0.10
CA TYR A 110 4.38 -0.13 1.19
C TYR A 110 4.61 1.37 1.49
N MET A 111 4.18 2.27 0.60
CA MET A 111 4.20 3.71 0.84
C MET A 111 3.08 4.18 1.79
N ILE A 112 2.13 3.31 2.17
CA ILE A 112 1.16 3.56 3.23
C ILE A 112 1.76 3.01 4.53
N LYS A 113 2.18 3.90 5.44
CA LYS A 113 2.98 3.50 6.62
C LYS A 113 2.16 3.15 7.85
N ASP A 114 0.83 3.26 7.78
CA ASP A 114 -0.04 2.81 8.88
C ASP A 114 0.11 1.31 9.21
N TRP A 115 0.62 0.49 8.29
CA TRP A 115 0.92 -0.92 8.56
C TRP A 115 1.90 -1.09 9.72
N ASP A 116 2.87 -0.18 9.90
CA ASP A 116 3.83 -0.24 11.00
C ASP A 116 3.16 -0.13 12.37
N VAL A 117 2.06 0.64 12.45
CA VAL A 117 1.23 0.72 13.66
C VAL A 117 0.53 -0.62 13.91
N VAL A 118 -0.02 -1.20 12.84
CA VAL A 118 -0.76 -2.47 12.92
C VAL A 118 0.14 -3.62 13.35
N GLU A 119 1.33 -3.72 12.75
CA GLU A 119 2.27 -4.79 13.04
C GLU A 119 2.90 -4.61 14.42
N THR A 120 3.23 -3.37 14.81
CA THR A 120 3.72 -3.08 16.18
C THR A 120 2.69 -3.49 17.22
N TRP A 121 1.42 -3.13 17.04
CA TRP A 121 0.32 -3.55 17.92
C TRP A 121 0.17 -5.07 17.98
N ARG A 122 0.15 -5.73 16.81
CA ARG A 122 0.02 -7.19 16.71
C ARG A 122 1.14 -7.89 17.47
N ARG A 123 2.39 -7.48 17.27
CA ARG A 123 3.57 -8.04 17.94
C ARG A 123 3.48 -7.90 19.46
N ILE A 124 3.13 -6.70 19.96
CA ILE A 124 3.04 -6.43 21.40
C ILE A 124 1.88 -7.21 22.03
N LYS A 125 0.70 -7.21 21.39
CA LYS A 125 -0.48 -7.94 21.88
C LYS A 125 -0.21 -9.44 21.95
N ASN A 126 0.37 -10.03 20.91
CA ASN A 126 0.72 -11.45 20.89
C ASN A 126 1.74 -11.80 21.97
N ARG A 127 2.78 -10.98 22.15
CA ARG A 127 3.79 -11.20 23.19
C ARG A 127 3.19 -11.14 24.59
N SER A 128 2.34 -10.15 24.86
CA SER A 128 1.69 -9.97 26.17
C SER A 128 0.78 -11.16 26.46
N GLN A 129 -0.01 -11.60 25.47
CA GLN A 129 -0.87 -12.78 25.58
C GLN A 129 -0.07 -14.08 25.82
N MET A 130 1.03 -14.29 25.10
CA MET A 130 1.89 -15.47 25.29
C MET A 130 2.51 -15.54 26.68
N LYS A 131 2.75 -14.38 27.31
CA LYS A 131 3.34 -14.29 28.64
C LYS A 131 2.31 -14.17 29.78
N GLY A 132 1.03 -14.02 29.46
CA GLY A 132 0.00 -13.70 30.45
C GLY A 132 0.16 -12.32 31.09
N GLU A 133 0.81 -11.39 30.39
CA GLU A 133 1.05 -10.01 30.84
C GLU A 133 -0.01 -9.05 30.25
N GLU A 134 -0.26 -7.94 30.93
CA GLU A 134 -1.03 -6.84 30.36
C GLU A 134 -0.25 -6.13 29.25
N VAL A 135 -0.98 -5.59 28.26
CA VAL A 135 -0.37 -4.74 27.24
C VAL A 135 0.18 -3.47 27.92
N PRO A 136 1.43 -3.05 27.65
CA PRO A 136 2.00 -1.84 28.23
C PRO A 136 1.10 -0.62 27.99
N LYS A 137 1.03 0.34 28.90
CA LYS A 137 0.19 1.55 28.73
C LYS A 137 0.60 2.40 27.53
N LYS A 138 1.89 2.43 27.22
CA LYS A 138 2.48 3.16 26.10
C LYS A 138 3.21 2.22 25.15
N ILE A 139 3.09 2.48 23.86
CA ILE A 139 3.71 1.72 22.78
C ILE A 139 4.60 2.64 21.95
N GLY A 140 5.85 2.23 21.77
CA GLY A 140 6.76 2.85 20.82
C GLY A 140 6.56 2.28 19.43
N VAL A 141 6.17 3.12 18.47
CA VAL A 141 6.07 2.77 17.04
C VAL A 141 7.23 3.44 16.30
N THR A 142 7.99 2.67 15.55
CA THR A 142 9.05 3.16 14.66
C THR A 142 8.56 3.04 13.24
N ILE A 143 8.67 4.12 12.47
CA ILE A 143 8.24 4.18 11.07
C ILE A 143 9.39 4.73 10.24
N GLU A 144 9.72 4.03 9.16
CA GLU A 144 10.70 4.48 8.18
C GLU A 144 10.00 5.28 7.07
N TYR A 145 10.41 6.55 6.95
CA TYR A 145 9.93 7.47 5.94
C TYR A 145 11.06 7.89 5.01
N ALA A 146 10.69 8.49 3.87
CA ALA A 146 11.65 9.05 2.92
C ALA A 146 12.57 10.13 3.53
N ASP A 147 12.09 10.87 4.54
CA ASP A 147 12.86 11.88 5.27
C ASP A 147 13.55 11.33 6.54
N GLY A 148 13.56 10.01 6.72
CA GLY A 148 14.26 9.32 7.79
C GLY A 148 13.34 8.58 8.76
N VAL A 149 13.97 7.81 9.64
CA VAL A 149 13.28 7.01 10.67
C VAL A 149 12.70 7.92 11.75
N LYS A 150 11.41 7.77 12.04
CA LYS A 150 10.73 8.48 13.12
C LYS A 150 10.21 7.50 14.16
N ARG A 151 10.30 7.90 15.42
CA ARG A 151 9.79 7.13 16.56
C ARG A 151 8.69 7.93 17.24
N TYR A 152 7.56 7.28 17.46
CA TYR A 152 6.40 7.84 18.13
C TYR A 152 6.10 7.04 19.39
N GLU A 153 5.73 7.72 20.46
CA GLU A 153 5.21 7.09 21.67
C GLU A 153 3.71 7.36 21.74
N LEU A 154 2.92 6.29 21.81
CA LEU A 154 1.47 6.33 21.71
C LEU A 154 0.83 5.64 22.91
N GLU A 155 -0.32 6.14 23.34
CA GLU A 155 -1.14 5.44 24.33
C GLU A 155 -1.74 4.17 23.71
N SER A 156 -1.62 3.05 24.41
CA SER A 156 -2.08 1.75 23.91
C SER A 156 -3.58 1.68 23.71
N TRP A 157 -4.36 2.36 24.56
CA TRP A 157 -5.81 2.40 24.46
C TRP A 157 -6.28 3.09 23.16
N ASP A 158 -5.54 4.11 22.72
CA ASP A 158 -5.84 4.86 21.50
C ASP A 158 -5.57 4.01 20.25
N ILE A 159 -4.43 3.29 20.23
CA ILE A 159 -4.15 2.30 19.18
C ILE A 159 -5.22 1.20 19.19
N GLU A 160 -5.55 0.63 20.35
CA GLU A 160 -6.51 -0.46 20.47
C GLU A 160 -7.90 -0.07 19.95
N THR A 161 -8.34 1.15 20.25
CA THR A 161 -9.64 1.66 19.80
C THR A 161 -9.65 1.88 18.29
N ALA A 162 -8.53 2.31 17.70
CA ALA A 162 -8.43 2.58 16.27
C ALA A 162 -8.09 1.34 15.42
N ILE A 163 -7.49 0.29 15.99
CA ILE A 163 -6.80 -0.77 15.23
C ILE A 163 -7.68 -1.46 14.19
N LYS A 164 -8.94 -1.72 14.52
CA LYS A 164 -9.90 -2.36 13.60
C LYS A 164 -10.18 -1.45 12.40
N ASN A 165 -10.33 -0.15 12.64
CA ASN A 165 -10.57 0.84 11.58
C ASN A 165 -9.33 1.02 10.70
N ILE A 166 -8.13 1.07 11.31
CA ILE A 166 -6.86 1.19 10.56
C ILE A 166 -6.68 0.00 9.63
N ARG A 167 -6.85 -1.23 10.14
CA ARG A 167 -6.77 -2.46 9.32
C ARG A 167 -7.74 -2.47 8.16
N ALA A 168 -9.01 -2.12 8.43
CA ALA A 168 -10.02 -2.06 7.39
C ALA A 168 -9.68 -1.01 6.32
N GLN A 169 -9.12 0.14 6.71
CA GLN A 169 -8.75 1.19 5.78
C GLN A 169 -7.53 0.85 4.93
N ILE A 170 -6.55 0.11 5.45
CA ILE A 170 -5.42 -0.38 4.65
C ILE A 170 -5.95 -1.25 3.50
N ILE A 171 -6.78 -2.24 3.82
CA ILE A 171 -7.40 -3.13 2.83
C ILE A 171 -8.25 -2.34 1.82
N ASP A 172 -9.11 -1.45 2.32
CA ASP A 172 -9.99 -0.65 1.46
C ASP A 172 -9.21 0.30 0.55
N THR A 173 -8.08 0.82 1.02
CA THR A 173 -7.18 1.67 0.23
C THR A 173 -6.51 0.85 -0.86
N ASP A 174 -5.93 -0.30 -0.54
CA ASP A 174 -5.27 -1.18 -1.51
C ASP A 174 -6.24 -1.57 -2.63
N TYR A 175 -7.48 -1.94 -2.29
CA TYR A 175 -8.49 -2.30 -3.28
C TYR A 175 -8.90 -1.13 -4.18
N LYS A 176 -9.01 0.08 -3.63
CA LYS A 176 -9.27 1.30 -4.43
C LYS A 176 -8.09 1.65 -5.34
N ILE A 177 -6.85 1.41 -4.91
CA ILE A 177 -5.67 1.62 -5.77
C ILE A 177 -5.65 0.56 -6.88
N ILE A 178 -5.85 -0.71 -6.55
CA ILE A 178 -5.98 -1.82 -7.52
C ILE A 178 -7.04 -1.48 -8.56
N GLU A 179 -8.20 -0.98 -8.13
CA GLU A 179 -9.28 -0.54 -9.02
C GLU A 179 -8.83 0.53 -10.01
N SER A 180 -8.01 1.49 -9.58
CA SER A 180 -7.48 2.56 -10.44
C SER A 180 -6.32 2.14 -11.37
N CYS A 181 -5.74 0.95 -11.16
CA CYS A 181 -4.61 0.44 -11.94
C CYS A 181 -5.05 -0.35 -13.18
N HIS A 182 -4.16 -0.52 -14.15
CA HIS A 182 -4.39 -1.34 -15.34
C HIS A 182 -3.94 -2.79 -15.12
N TYR A 183 -2.75 -2.95 -14.52
CA TYR A 183 -2.12 -4.24 -14.28
C TYR A 183 -1.72 -4.37 -12.82
N ILE A 184 -1.70 -5.62 -12.35
CA ILE A 184 -1.05 -5.96 -11.09
C ILE A 184 0.26 -6.64 -11.43
N VAL A 185 1.35 -6.10 -10.89
CA VAL A 185 2.68 -6.67 -11.03
C VAL A 185 3.07 -7.22 -9.67
N VAL A 186 3.22 -8.53 -9.58
CA VAL A 186 3.56 -9.22 -8.34
C VAL A 186 5.06 -9.49 -8.31
N TYR A 187 5.74 -8.98 -7.28
CA TYR A 187 7.15 -9.27 -6.99
C TYR A 187 7.21 -10.17 -5.76
N HIS A 188 7.41 -11.48 -5.97
CA HIS A 188 7.34 -12.49 -4.91
C HIS A 188 8.51 -13.50 -5.01
N PRO A 189 9.74 -13.09 -4.62
CA PRO A 189 10.93 -13.94 -4.66
C PRO A 189 11.10 -14.81 -3.40
N ARG A 190 10.03 -15.39 -2.87
CA ARG A 190 10.10 -16.34 -1.74
C ARG A 190 9.11 -17.49 -1.94
N GLU A 191 9.35 -18.64 -1.33
CA GLU A 191 8.50 -19.82 -1.51
C GLU A 191 7.15 -19.67 -0.76
N GLU A 192 7.15 -19.05 0.42
CA GLU A 192 5.94 -18.90 1.22
C GLU A 192 5.01 -17.80 0.66
N ILE A 193 3.88 -18.23 0.09
CA ILE A 193 2.87 -17.32 -0.47
C ILE A 193 2.39 -16.34 0.61
N SER A 194 2.35 -15.05 0.25
CA SER A 194 1.84 -14.00 1.12
C SER A 194 0.33 -13.95 1.01
N ALA A 195 -0.36 -14.02 2.15
CA ALA A 195 -1.82 -13.90 2.19
C ALA A 195 -2.30 -12.56 1.59
N GLY A 196 -1.57 -11.47 1.86
CA GLY A 196 -1.86 -10.16 1.28
C GLY A 196 -1.76 -10.17 -0.24
N VAL A 197 -0.64 -10.65 -0.78
CA VAL A 197 -0.42 -10.79 -2.23
C VAL A 197 -1.52 -11.64 -2.88
N MET A 198 -1.86 -12.76 -2.24
CA MET A 198 -2.92 -13.64 -2.73
C MET A 198 -4.28 -12.92 -2.79
N SER A 199 -4.65 -12.17 -1.74
CA SER A 199 -5.89 -11.38 -1.72
C SER A 199 -5.92 -10.31 -2.83
N GLU A 200 -4.79 -9.65 -3.09
CA GLU A 200 -4.66 -8.66 -4.16
C GLU A 200 -4.81 -9.29 -5.56
N MET A 201 -4.22 -10.47 -5.77
CA MET A 201 -4.38 -11.23 -7.02
C MET A 201 -5.83 -11.66 -7.26
N ILE A 202 -6.52 -12.12 -6.21
CA ILE A 202 -7.95 -12.47 -6.27
C ILE A 202 -8.78 -11.25 -6.63
N GLN A 203 -8.54 -10.11 -5.96
CA GLN A 203 -9.24 -8.86 -6.24
C GLN A 203 -9.03 -8.41 -7.69
N ALA A 204 -7.79 -8.47 -8.19
CA ALA A 204 -7.47 -8.13 -9.56
C ALA A 204 -8.22 -9.00 -10.58
N LYS A 205 -8.23 -10.32 -10.36
CA LYS A 205 -8.93 -11.28 -11.23
C LYS A 205 -10.44 -11.03 -11.24
N ALA A 206 -11.03 -10.74 -10.09
CA ALA A 206 -12.46 -10.40 -9.97
C ALA A 206 -12.83 -9.15 -10.79
N MET A 207 -11.87 -8.25 -11.01
CA MET A 207 -12.01 -7.05 -11.84
C MET A 207 -11.54 -7.25 -13.28
N ALA A 208 -11.31 -8.49 -13.71
CA ALA A 208 -10.78 -8.86 -15.03
C ALA A 208 -9.45 -8.17 -15.40
N LYS A 209 -8.62 -7.85 -14.41
CA LYS A 209 -7.29 -7.25 -14.63
C LYS A 209 -6.23 -8.33 -14.86
N PHE A 210 -5.20 -7.97 -15.60
CA PHE A 210 -4.04 -8.85 -15.79
C PHE A 210 -3.12 -8.82 -14.56
N VAL A 211 -2.59 -10.00 -14.24
CA VAL A 211 -1.70 -10.24 -13.10
C VAL A 211 -0.40 -10.86 -13.63
N TYR A 212 0.67 -10.08 -13.64
CA TYR A 212 1.99 -10.51 -14.12
C TYR A 212 2.92 -10.71 -12.93
N VAL A 213 3.52 -11.89 -12.82
CA VAL A 213 4.12 -12.35 -11.57
C VAL A 213 5.57 -12.75 -11.76
N PHE A 214 6.46 -12.22 -10.93
CA PHE A 214 7.78 -12.79 -10.71
C PHE A 214 7.73 -13.70 -9.49
N TYR A 215 7.93 -15.00 -9.72
CA TYR A 215 7.95 -16.05 -8.70
C TYR A 215 8.89 -17.17 -9.15
N PRO A 216 10.08 -17.32 -8.53
CA PRO A 216 11.12 -18.23 -9.00
C PRO A 216 10.97 -19.68 -8.53
N TYR A 217 9.84 -20.04 -7.91
CA TYR A 217 9.55 -21.38 -7.38
C TYR A 217 8.38 -22.04 -8.12
N GLU A 218 8.09 -23.28 -7.80
CA GLU A 218 6.91 -23.99 -8.33
C GLU A 218 5.63 -23.36 -7.75
N PRO A 219 4.72 -22.79 -8.57
CA PRO A 219 3.53 -22.12 -8.07
C PRO A 219 2.50 -23.13 -7.54
N SER A 220 1.78 -22.77 -6.48
CA SER A 220 0.62 -23.55 -6.08
C SER A 220 -0.51 -23.40 -7.12
N PRO A 221 -1.46 -24.36 -7.22
CA PRO A 221 -2.57 -24.28 -8.17
C PRO A 221 -3.40 -23.00 -8.03
N PHE A 222 -3.57 -22.50 -6.81
CA PHE A 222 -4.26 -21.23 -6.59
C PHE A 222 -3.43 -20.05 -7.10
N PHE A 223 -2.14 -20.00 -6.79
CA PHE A 223 -1.26 -18.92 -7.24
C PHE A 223 -1.19 -18.86 -8.77
N GLU A 224 -1.10 -20.02 -9.43
CA GLU A 224 -1.16 -20.16 -10.89
C GLU A 224 -2.50 -19.69 -11.46
N TRP A 225 -3.62 -20.16 -10.88
CA TRP A 225 -4.98 -19.82 -11.35
C TRP A 225 -5.27 -18.31 -11.38
N TYR A 226 -4.81 -17.57 -10.36
CA TYR A 226 -5.02 -16.13 -10.28
C TYR A 226 -3.94 -15.33 -11.02
N SER A 227 -2.91 -15.98 -11.54
CA SER A 227 -1.90 -15.34 -12.40
C SER A 227 -2.37 -15.30 -13.86
N THR A 228 -2.02 -14.24 -14.58
CA THR A 228 -2.12 -14.21 -16.05
C THR A 228 -0.87 -14.82 -16.68
N LYS A 229 0.30 -14.48 -16.12
CA LYS A 229 1.59 -15.02 -16.55
C LYS A 229 2.59 -14.98 -15.40
N ILE A 230 3.31 -16.07 -15.22
CA ILE A 230 4.36 -16.23 -14.21
C ILE A 230 5.72 -16.27 -14.90
N PHE A 231 6.70 -15.63 -14.30
CA PHE A 231 8.09 -15.58 -14.74
C PHE A 231 8.99 -16.07 -13.61
N SER A 232 9.89 -17.00 -13.92
CA SER A 232 10.87 -17.53 -12.95
C SER A 232 12.10 -16.65 -12.81
N ARG A 233 12.30 -15.67 -13.70
CA ARG A 233 13.41 -14.71 -13.67
C ARG A 233 12.90 -13.26 -13.72
N GLU A 234 13.40 -12.42 -12.83
CA GLU A 234 13.05 -10.99 -12.72
C GLU A 234 13.20 -10.25 -14.06
N ASN A 235 14.32 -10.50 -14.77
CA ASN A 235 14.61 -9.84 -16.06
C ASN A 235 13.63 -10.21 -17.17
N GLU A 236 13.03 -11.40 -17.14
CA GLU A 236 12.05 -11.83 -18.14
C GLU A 236 10.73 -11.08 -17.95
N LEU A 237 10.29 -10.91 -16.69
CA LEU A 237 9.14 -10.08 -16.36
C LEU A 237 9.37 -8.61 -16.79
N VAL A 238 10.53 -8.04 -16.44
CA VAL A 238 10.87 -6.65 -16.80
C VAL A 238 10.88 -6.47 -18.32
N SER A 239 11.46 -7.41 -19.06
CA SER A 239 11.52 -7.33 -20.53
C SER A 239 10.12 -7.42 -21.15
N PHE A 240 9.28 -8.32 -20.65
CA PHE A 240 7.89 -8.45 -21.08
C PHE A 240 7.10 -7.16 -20.81
N LEU A 241 7.22 -6.58 -19.61
CA LEU A 241 6.55 -5.33 -19.26
C LEU A 241 7.02 -4.15 -20.12
N LYS A 242 8.29 -4.10 -20.52
CA LYS A 242 8.78 -3.07 -21.45
C LYS A 242 8.21 -3.22 -22.84
N GLU A 243 8.11 -4.46 -23.33
CA GLU A 243 7.56 -4.75 -24.66
C GLU A 243 6.09 -4.33 -24.77
N ILE A 244 5.26 -4.67 -23.77
CA ILE A 244 3.85 -4.29 -23.78
C ILE A 244 3.67 -2.77 -23.68
N ALA A 245 4.47 -2.08 -22.85
CA ALA A 245 4.42 -0.62 -22.75
C ALA A 245 4.82 0.04 -24.08
N GLY A 246 5.85 -0.45 -24.77
CA GLY A 246 6.27 0.08 -26.06
C GLY A 246 5.20 -0.07 -27.14
N LYS A 247 4.48 -1.20 -27.15
CA LYS A 247 3.34 -1.43 -28.06
C LYS A 247 2.19 -0.48 -27.79
N GLU A 248 1.85 -0.25 -26.52
CA GLU A 248 0.74 0.62 -26.11
C GLU A 248 1.02 2.12 -26.29
N LEU A 249 2.28 2.55 -26.18
CA LEU A 249 2.67 3.95 -26.46
C LEU A 249 2.71 4.26 -27.96
N SER A 250 2.75 3.23 -28.81
CA SER A 250 2.80 3.37 -30.27
C SER A 250 1.43 3.26 -30.95
N SER A 251 0.37 2.95 -30.17
CA SER A 251 -1.02 2.76 -30.63
C SER A 251 -1.89 3.95 -30.28
#